data_AF-A0A074YJC0-F1
#
_entry.id   AF-A0A074YJC0-F1
#
_cell.length_a   1.000
_cell.length_b   1.000
_cell.length_c   1.000
_cell.angle_alpha   90.00
_cell.angle_beta   90.00
_cell.angle_gamma   90.00
#
_symmetry.space_group_name_H-M   'P 1'
#
loop_
_entity.id
_entity.type
_entity.pdbx_description
1 polymer ?
#
loop_
_entity_poly.entity_id
_entity_poly.type
_entity_poly.pdbx_seq_one_letter_code
_entity_poly.pdbx_strand_id
1 'polypeptide(L)'
;MSTESWPSVTPVHLPKTISTTQPAADPNNPLPQTLHTPSGLAIIELQGTINFPTSTSEDTTFSPTSTEVGRLVFPLYTPGLSDPQSGAWMKRVYFYIGKHQRMTGEIKKLMKPLAVLKKAQNGEDGAVEVVEIVRYKILFGSRPEPVSED
;
A
#
# COMPACT_ATOMS: atom_id res chain seq x y z
N MET A 1 -32.05 -28.89 19.91
CA MET A 1 -31.23 -29.34 18.77
C MET A 1 -30.27 -28.22 18.45
N SER A 2 -29.01 -28.35 18.86
CA SER A 2 -27.99 -27.33 18.61
C SER A 2 -27.42 -27.57 17.22
N THR A 3 -27.65 -26.64 16.29
CA THR A 3 -26.96 -26.64 14.99
C THR A 3 -25.50 -26.27 15.24
N GLU A 4 -24.62 -27.26 15.30
CA GLU A 4 -23.18 -27.05 15.30
C GLU A 4 -22.81 -26.37 13.97
N SER A 5 -22.64 -25.04 13.99
CA SER A 5 -22.11 -24.32 12.85
C SER A 5 -20.62 -24.60 12.78
N TRP A 6 -20.20 -25.30 11.73
CA TRP A 6 -18.78 -25.46 11.39
C TRP A 6 -18.10 -24.08 11.29
N PRO A 7 -16.81 -23.97 11.66
CA PRO A 7 -16.07 -22.74 11.43
C PRO A 7 -16.04 -22.43 9.93
N SER A 8 -16.10 -21.14 9.57
CA SER A 8 -15.89 -20.71 8.18
C SER A 8 -14.48 -21.12 7.75
N VAL A 9 -14.38 -22.04 6.79
CA VAL A 9 -13.11 -22.50 6.22
C VAL A 9 -12.91 -21.81 4.88
N THR A 10 -11.79 -21.08 4.75
CA THR A 10 -11.40 -20.37 3.52
C THR A 10 -10.10 -20.98 2.99
N PRO A 11 -10.14 -21.76 1.91
CA PRO A 11 -8.94 -22.30 1.27
C PRO A 11 -8.00 -21.18 0.81
N VAL A 12 -6.70 -21.31 1.12
CA VAL A 12 -5.67 -20.33 0.71
C VAL A 12 -4.72 -20.99 -0.28
N HIS A 13 -4.65 -20.42 -1.47
CA HIS A 13 -3.81 -20.91 -2.56
C HIS A 13 -2.60 -20.00 -2.79
N LEU A 14 -1.47 -20.61 -3.14
CA LEU A 14 -0.29 -19.91 -3.64
C LEU A 14 -0.20 -20.08 -5.16
N PRO A 15 -0.48 -19.04 -5.97
CA PRO A 15 -0.26 -19.11 -7.41
C PRO A 15 1.20 -19.42 -7.77
N LYS A 16 1.39 -20.24 -8.82
CA LYS A 16 2.71 -20.56 -9.39
C LYS A 16 3.46 -19.34 -9.93
N THR A 17 2.75 -18.24 -10.14
CA THR A 17 3.27 -16.99 -10.72
C THR A 17 3.69 -15.96 -9.67
N ILE A 18 3.59 -16.27 -8.36
CA ILE A 18 4.09 -15.36 -7.32
C ILE A 18 5.60 -15.21 -7.51
N SER A 19 6.00 -14.06 -8.04
CA SER A 19 7.39 -13.68 -8.09
C SER A 19 7.78 -13.17 -6.71
N THR A 20 8.78 -13.78 -6.09
CA THR A 20 9.33 -13.31 -4.80
C THR A 20 10.62 -12.51 -4.99
N THR A 21 11.11 -12.44 -6.23
CA THR A 21 12.28 -11.69 -6.63
C THR A 21 11.96 -10.21 -6.74
N GLN A 22 12.86 -9.36 -6.26
CA GLN A 22 12.71 -7.91 -6.35
C GLN A 22 12.57 -7.49 -7.83
N PRO A 23 11.58 -6.66 -8.19
CA PRO A 23 11.40 -6.21 -9.57
C PRO A 23 12.59 -5.38 -10.04
N ALA A 24 12.84 -5.43 -11.35
CA ALA A 24 13.79 -4.53 -11.99
C ALA A 24 13.32 -3.07 -11.88
N ALA A 25 14.24 -2.13 -12.05
CA ALA A 25 13.94 -0.71 -12.02
C ALA A 25 12.93 -0.32 -13.10
N ASP A 26 11.73 0.12 -12.69
CA ASP A 26 10.79 0.80 -13.58
C ASP A 26 11.05 2.32 -13.51
N PRO A 27 11.58 2.95 -14.56
CA PRO A 27 11.80 4.40 -14.57
C PRO A 27 10.51 5.21 -14.51
N ASN A 28 9.34 4.60 -14.76
CA ASN A 28 8.04 5.27 -14.72
C ASN A 28 7.35 5.18 -13.36
N ASN A 29 7.88 4.39 -12.41
CA ASN A 29 7.32 4.30 -11.07
C ASN A 29 8.12 5.16 -10.08
N PRO A 30 7.56 6.30 -9.60
CA PRO A 30 8.26 7.18 -8.67
C PRO A 30 8.40 6.57 -7.26
N LEU A 31 7.71 5.47 -6.97
CA LEU A 31 7.81 4.77 -5.71
C LEU A 31 9.13 3.97 -5.66
N PRO A 32 9.97 4.12 -4.62
CA PRO A 32 11.21 3.37 -4.50
C PRO A 32 11.03 1.86 -4.64
N GLN A 33 11.89 1.18 -5.40
CA GLN A 33 11.78 -0.26 -5.67
C GLN A 33 11.73 -1.14 -4.42
N THR A 34 12.39 -0.70 -3.36
CA THR A 34 12.38 -1.43 -2.09
C THR A 34 10.99 -1.46 -1.45
N LEU A 35 10.14 -0.48 -1.75
CA LEU A 35 8.81 -0.35 -1.18
C LEU A 35 7.73 -1.11 -1.93
N HIS A 36 7.87 -1.28 -3.25
CA HIS A 36 6.85 -1.93 -4.04
C HIS A 36 7.16 -3.40 -4.31
N THR A 37 6.11 -4.20 -4.36
CA THR A 37 6.18 -5.60 -4.76
C THR A 37 6.41 -5.71 -6.28
N PRO A 38 6.64 -6.91 -6.83
CA PRO A 38 6.77 -7.10 -8.28
C PRO A 38 5.59 -6.57 -9.10
N SER A 39 4.36 -6.62 -8.58
CA SER A 39 3.19 -6.00 -9.22
C SER A 39 3.02 -4.50 -8.99
N GLY A 40 3.93 -3.87 -8.24
CA GLY A 40 3.86 -2.43 -7.94
C GLY A 40 3.02 -2.08 -6.70
N LEU A 41 2.57 -3.05 -5.91
CA LEU A 41 1.82 -2.79 -4.67
C LEU A 41 2.75 -2.35 -3.54
N ALA A 42 2.27 -1.46 -2.68
CA ALA A 42 2.93 -1.10 -1.44
C ALA A 42 1.91 -0.88 -0.33
N ILE A 43 2.37 -0.92 0.92
CA ILE A 43 1.50 -0.73 2.08
C ILE A 43 1.82 0.57 2.82
N ILE A 44 0.76 1.30 3.15
CA ILE A 44 0.78 2.45 4.05
C ILE A 44 0.07 2.04 5.33
N GLU A 45 0.71 2.28 6.47
CA GLU A 45 0.11 2.15 7.79
C GLU A 45 -0.09 3.55 8.39
N LEU A 46 -1.34 3.88 8.68
CA LEU A 46 -1.77 5.20 9.12
C LEU A 46 -2.40 5.12 10.50
N GLN A 47 -1.91 5.91 11.45
CA GLN A 47 -2.60 6.14 12.71
C GLN A 47 -3.70 7.22 12.52
N GLY A 48 -4.86 6.78 12.04
CA GLY A 48 -6.00 7.64 11.73
C GLY A 48 -6.83 7.07 10.58
N THR A 49 -7.70 7.90 10.01
CA THR A 49 -8.52 7.55 8.85
C THR A 49 -8.28 8.55 7.73
N ILE A 50 -8.47 8.11 6.48
CA ILE A 50 -8.50 8.99 5.31
C ILE A 50 -9.95 9.32 5.03
N ASN A 51 -10.29 10.61 5.11
CA ASN A 51 -11.60 11.11 4.70
C ASN A 51 -11.52 11.53 3.23
N PHE A 52 -12.35 10.96 2.38
CA PHE A 52 -12.42 11.28 0.97
C PHE A 52 -13.89 11.42 0.56
N PRO A 53 -14.21 12.25 -0.45
CA PRO A 53 -15.57 12.37 -0.94
C PRO A 53 -16.01 11.02 -1.53
N THR A 54 -17.08 10.45 -0.98
CA THR A 54 -17.79 9.35 -1.62
C THR A 54 -18.65 9.94 -2.73
N SER A 55 -18.45 9.53 -3.98
CA SER A 55 -19.31 9.95 -5.08
C SER A 55 -20.75 9.47 -4.81
N THR A 56 -21.63 10.37 -4.38
CA THR A 56 -23.06 10.13 -4.34
C THR A 56 -23.56 10.26 -5.77
N SER A 57 -23.70 9.12 -6.45
CA SER A 57 -24.04 9.05 -7.87
C SER A 57 -25.45 9.59 -8.15
N GLU A 58 -25.55 10.82 -8.66
CA GLU A 58 -26.67 11.24 -9.52
C GLU A 58 -26.21 11.80 -10.89
N ASP A 59 -24.91 12.08 -11.10
CA ASP A 59 -24.40 12.53 -12.40
C ASP A 59 -23.60 11.44 -13.13
N THR A 60 -24.29 10.74 -14.02
CA THR A 60 -23.84 9.53 -14.75
C THR A 60 -22.92 9.81 -15.94
N THR A 61 -22.27 10.98 -16.04
CA THR A 61 -21.54 11.31 -17.28
C THR A 61 -20.04 11.06 -17.23
N PHE A 62 -19.33 11.30 -16.13
CA PHE A 62 -17.91 10.91 -15.99
C PHE A 62 -17.52 10.82 -14.51
N SER A 63 -17.72 9.66 -13.87
CA SER A 63 -17.11 9.42 -12.57
C SER A 63 -15.65 9.00 -12.76
N PRO A 64 -14.67 9.69 -12.15
CA PRO A 64 -13.28 9.22 -12.18
C PRO A 64 -13.20 7.86 -11.46
N THR A 65 -12.40 6.93 -12.00
CA THR A 65 -12.20 5.58 -11.41
C THR A 65 -11.45 5.61 -10.08
N SER A 66 -10.92 6.77 -9.69
CA SER A 66 -10.14 6.97 -8.46
C SER A 66 -10.23 8.42 -8.00
N THR A 67 -10.17 8.64 -6.68
CA THR A 67 -10.09 9.96 -6.05
C THR A 67 -8.66 10.20 -5.58
N GLU A 68 -8.03 11.28 -6.03
CA GLU A 68 -6.72 11.68 -5.51
C GLU A 68 -6.85 12.13 -4.05
N VAL A 69 -6.15 11.45 -3.15
CA VAL A 69 -6.08 11.79 -1.72
C VAL A 69 -4.93 12.75 -1.41
N GLY A 70 -3.81 12.60 -2.14
CA GLY A 70 -2.58 13.31 -1.84
C GLY A 70 -1.35 12.67 -2.48
N ARG A 71 -0.16 13.06 -2.00
CA ARG A 71 1.13 12.64 -2.58
C ARG A 71 2.15 12.22 -1.52
N LEU A 72 2.93 11.20 -1.85
CA LEU A 72 4.10 10.78 -1.08
C LEU A 72 5.35 11.50 -1.60
N VAL A 73 6.18 11.98 -0.69
CA VAL A 73 7.47 12.59 -1.01
C VAL A 73 8.56 11.90 -0.19
N PHE A 74 9.63 11.49 -0.88
CA PHE A 74 10.79 10.81 -0.31
C PHE A 74 12.00 11.74 -0.33
N PRO A 75 12.10 12.72 0.58
CA PRO A 75 13.08 13.81 0.50
C PRO A 75 14.55 13.35 0.59
N LEU A 76 14.78 12.15 1.12
CA LEU A 76 16.11 11.58 1.28
C LEU A 76 16.42 10.48 0.25
N TYR A 77 15.49 10.20 -0.67
CA TYR A 77 15.66 9.19 -1.70
C TYR A 77 16.13 9.83 -3.01
N THR A 78 17.14 9.24 -3.62
CA THR A 78 17.65 9.59 -4.93
C THR A 78 17.80 8.30 -5.75
N PRO A 79 17.07 8.16 -6.88
CA PRO A 79 17.15 6.98 -7.73
C PRO A 79 18.59 6.66 -8.12
N GLY A 80 18.99 5.38 -8.00
CA GLY A 80 20.33 4.91 -8.35
C GLY A 80 21.45 5.26 -7.36
N LEU A 81 21.23 6.15 -6.39
CA LEU A 81 22.22 6.55 -5.39
C LEU A 81 21.87 6.12 -3.96
N SER A 82 20.59 6.11 -3.61
CA SER A 82 20.15 5.68 -2.28
C SER A 82 20.27 4.18 -2.11
N ASP A 83 21.23 3.75 -1.27
CA ASP A 83 21.40 2.34 -0.93
C ASP A 83 20.22 1.80 -0.09
N PRO A 84 19.48 0.77 -0.57
CA PRO A 84 18.43 0.10 0.18
C PRO A 84 18.88 -0.52 1.52
N GLN A 85 20.16 -0.88 1.67
CA GLN A 85 20.65 -1.52 2.89
C GLN A 85 20.99 -0.51 4.00
N SER A 86 21.45 0.70 3.64
CA SER A 86 21.79 1.75 4.62
C SER A 86 20.60 2.21 5.48
N GLY A 87 19.37 2.13 4.94
CA GLY A 87 18.15 2.61 5.60
C GLY A 87 18.14 4.12 5.89
N ALA A 88 19.16 4.90 5.51
CA ALA A 88 19.24 6.32 5.84
C ALA A 88 18.11 7.13 5.18
N TRP A 89 17.83 6.83 3.91
CA TRP A 89 16.75 7.45 3.14
C TRP A 89 15.35 7.03 3.63
N MET A 90 15.25 5.91 4.35
CA MET A 90 14.01 5.36 4.89
C MET A 90 13.51 6.13 6.12
N LYS A 91 14.34 6.96 6.74
CA LYS A 91 14.03 7.66 7.99
C LYS A 91 12.98 8.76 7.85
N ARG A 92 12.61 9.14 6.63
CA ARG A 92 11.68 10.25 6.39
C ARG A 92 10.90 10.09 5.11
N VAL A 93 9.58 10.10 5.24
CA VAL A 93 8.60 10.20 4.15
C VAL A 93 7.58 11.25 4.55
N TYR A 94 7.18 12.11 3.60
CA TYR A 94 6.05 13.00 3.79
C TYR A 94 4.85 12.47 3.03
N PHE A 95 3.68 12.47 3.68
CA PHE A 95 2.40 12.29 3.00
C PHE A 95 1.63 13.60 3.10
N TYR A 96 1.54 14.30 1.98
CA TYR A 96 0.71 15.50 1.87
C TYR A 96 -0.70 15.06 1.51
N ILE A 97 -1.68 15.46 2.33
CA ILE A 97 -3.08 15.09 2.20
C ILE A 97 -3.85 16.37 1.82
N GLY A 98 -4.49 16.35 0.66
CA GLY A 98 -5.07 17.54 0.06
C GLY A 98 -4.06 18.70 0.00
N LYS A 99 -4.53 19.90 0.32
CA LYS A 99 -3.75 21.14 0.24
C LYS A 99 -3.17 21.62 1.58
N HIS A 100 -3.67 21.11 2.69
CA HIS A 100 -3.47 21.77 4.00
C HIS A 100 -2.90 20.87 5.07
N GLN A 101 -2.66 19.58 4.79
CA GLN A 101 -2.18 18.63 5.78
C GLN A 101 -0.94 17.89 5.30
N ARG A 102 -0.02 17.66 6.23
CA ARG A 102 1.15 16.82 6.02
C ARG A 102 1.34 15.87 7.19
N MET A 103 1.60 14.61 6.89
CA MET A 103 2.07 13.65 7.87
C MET A 103 3.55 13.35 7.63
N THR A 104 4.31 13.30 8.72
CA THR A 104 5.69 12.82 8.70
C THR A 104 5.70 11.36 9.11
N GLY A 105 6.33 10.54 8.29
CA GLY A 105 6.45 9.10 8.48
C GLY A 105 7.84 8.59 8.15
N GLU A 106 7.98 7.27 8.20
CA GLU A 106 9.21 6.55 7.90
C GLU A 106 8.91 5.20 7.26
N ILE A 107 9.90 4.64 6.59
CA ILE A 107 9.82 3.31 5.99
C ILE A 107 10.38 2.31 6.99
N LYS A 108 9.62 1.25 7.26
CA LYS A 108 10.03 0.16 8.14
C LYS A 108 10.10 -1.14 7.35
N LYS A 109 11.23 -1.85 7.48
CA LYS A 109 11.31 -3.26 7.13
C LYS A 109 10.47 -4.07 8.12
N LEU A 110 9.60 -4.92 7.59
CA LEU A 110 8.76 -5.78 8.40
C LEU A 110 9.57 -6.98 8.89
N MET A 111 9.59 -7.20 10.20
CA MET A 111 10.19 -8.41 10.79
C MET A 111 9.45 -9.68 10.32
N LYS A 112 8.12 -9.56 10.15
CA LYS A 112 7.23 -10.59 9.63
C LYS A 112 6.60 -10.07 8.35
N PRO A 113 6.96 -10.60 7.17
CA PRO A 113 6.34 -10.19 5.91
C PRO A 113 4.81 -10.40 5.93
N LEU A 114 4.09 -9.54 5.21
CA LEU A 114 2.63 -9.62 5.10
C LEU A 114 2.24 -10.21 3.76
N ALA A 115 1.41 -11.25 3.78
CA ALA A 115 0.78 -11.77 2.56
C ALA A 115 -0.46 -10.96 2.24
N VAL A 116 -0.56 -10.46 1.00
CA VAL A 116 -1.78 -9.84 0.48
C VAL A 116 -2.59 -10.94 -0.18
N LEU A 117 -3.86 -11.04 0.19
CA LEU A 117 -4.80 -12.04 -0.33
C LEU A 117 -5.82 -11.36 -1.25
N LYS A 118 -6.20 -12.03 -2.34
CA LYS A 118 -7.36 -11.68 -3.16
C LYS A 118 -8.32 -12.86 -3.23
N LYS A 119 -9.59 -12.61 -3.55
CA LYS A 119 -10.53 -13.70 -3.90
C LYS A 119 -10.02 -14.46 -5.12
N ALA A 120 -10.02 -15.79 -5.07
CA ALA A 120 -9.65 -16.62 -6.22
C ALA A 120 -10.62 -16.36 -7.37
N GLN A 121 -10.09 -16.19 -8.59
CA GLN A 121 -10.92 -16.03 -9.79
C GLN A 121 -11.32 -17.38 -10.40
N ASN A 122 -10.70 -18.47 -9.97
CA ASN A 122 -10.68 -19.74 -10.69
C ASN A 122 -11.83 -20.70 -10.30
N GLY A 123 -12.94 -20.18 -9.77
CA GLY A 123 -14.19 -20.93 -9.61
C GLY A 123 -14.35 -21.78 -8.34
N GLU A 124 -13.34 -21.82 -7.45
CA GLU A 124 -13.54 -22.35 -6.10
C GLU A 124 -14.18 -21.27 -5.22
N ASP A 125 -15.48 -21.43 -4.94
CA ASP A 125 -16.24 -20.46 -4.16
C ASP A 125 -15.66 -20.32 -2.75
N GLY A 126 -15.46 -19.09 -2.30
CA GLY A 126 -14.86 -18.77 -1.01
C GLY A 126 -13.34 -18.98 -0.90
N ALA A 127 -12.62 -19.41 -1.95
CA ALA A 127 -11.17 -19.51 -1.90
C ALA A 127 -10.47 -18.16 -2.10
N VAL A 128 -9.25 -18.04 -1.54
CA VAL A 128 -8.38 -16.86 -1.70
C VAL A 128 -7.01 -17.25 -2.23
N GLU A 129 -6.37 -16.33 -2.93
CA GLU A 129 -5.03 -16.46 -3.50
C GLU A 129 -4.09 -15.44 -2.88
N VAL A 130 -2.88 -15.88 -2.51
CA VAL A 130 -1.78 -14.96 -2.19
C VAL A 130 -1.38 -14.24 -3.48
N VAL A 131 -1.48 -12.92 -3.50
CA VAL A 131 -1.03 -12.11 -4.66
C VAL A 131 0.35 -11.56 -4.47
N GLU A 132 0.70 -11.21 -3.24
CA GLU A 132 1.96 -10.52 -2.95
C GLU A 132 2.47 -10.79 -1.55
N ILE A 133 3.79 -10.65 -1.38
CA ILE A 133 4.45 -10.68 -0.07
C ILE A 133 5.12 -9.32 0.15
N VAL A 134 4.53 -8.52 1.03
CA VAL A 134 5.02 -7.19 1.39
C VAL A 134 6.07 -7.31 2.49
N ARG A 135 7.24 -6.69 2.27
CA ARG A 135 8.39 -6.73 3.19
C ARG A 135 8.71 -5.40 3.85
N TYR A 136 8.15 -4.31 3.33
CA TYR A 136 8.33 -2.96 3.84
C TYR A 136 6.98 -2.26 3.95
N LYS A 137 6.84 -1.38 4.94
CA LYS A 137 5.69 -0.49 5.09
C LYS A 137 6.12 0.96 5.18
N ILE A 138 5.27 1.87 4.73
CA ILE A 138 5.38 3.30 5.02
C ILE A 138 4.50 3.59 6.23
N LEU A 139 5.10 3.97 7.35
CA LEU A 139 4.42 4.17 8.62
C LEU A 139 4.24 5.67 8.91
N PHE A 140 2.99 6.09 9.13
CA PHE A 140 2.61 7.41 9.61
C PHE A 140 1.94 7.29 10.99
N GLY A 141 2.76 7.33 12.05
CA GLY A 141 2.28 7.24 13.44
C GLY A 141 2.00 8.60 14.11
N SER A 142 2.46 9.70 13.53
CA SER A 142 2.26 11.04 14.08
C SER A 142 0.96 11.68 13.57
N ARG A 143 0.40 12.64 14.33
CA ARG A 143 -0.76 13.42 13.88
C ARG A 143 -0.41 14.26 12.64
N PRO A 144 -1.35 14.53 11.73
CA PRO A 144 -1.14 15.48 10.65
C PRO A 144 -0.83 16.88 11.17
N GLU A 145 0.13 17.53 10.53
CA GLU A 145 0.50 18.93 10.74
C GLU A 145 -0.16 19.80 9.67
N PRO A 146 -0.63 21.00 10.02
CA PRO A 146 -1.09 21.97 9.02
C PRO A 146 0.10 22.41 8.14
N VAL A 147 -0.18 22.64 6.87
CA VAL A 147 0.78 23.24 5.93
C VAL A 147 0.13 24.40 5.17
N SER A 148 0.91 25.45 4.94
CA SER A 148 0.56 26.53 4.03
C SER A 148 0.92 26.15 2.61
N GLU A 149 0.20 26.68 1.62
CA GLU A 149 0.74 26.76 0.26
C GLU A 149 1.84 27.85 0.28
N ASP A 150 3.03 27.53 -0.23
CA ASP A 150 4.08 28.53 -0.51
C ASP A 150 3.67 29.40 -1.71
#